data_AF-A0A1I1SPI6-F1
#
_entry.id   AF-A0A1I1SPI6-F1
#
_cell.length_a   1.000
_cell.length_b   1.000
_cell.length_c   1.000
_cell.angle_alpha   90.00
_cell.angle_beta   90.00
_cell.angle_gamma   90.00
#
_symmetry.space_group_name_H-M   'P 1'
#
loop_
_entity.id
_entity.type
_entity.pdbx_description
1 polymer ?
#
loop_
_entity_poly.entity_id
_entity_poly.type
_entity_poly.pdbx_seq_one_letter_code
_entity_poly.pdbx_strand_id
1 'polypeptide(L)'
;MPRNPDHRGATKEEFERFQRERPIMLRKIATLMQCWRFCGRKDCRRAKASVGPDGGQCSGKFMQGLSDEMRAIFREAIRLRLEGVEGREAWYEAERRIARHKTQLEAIPLRGGR
;
A
#
# COMPACT_ATOMS: atom_id res chain seq x y z
N MET A 1 4.87 -21.38 7.93
CA MET A 1 5.46 -20.12 8.41
C MET A 1 5.30 -20.06 9.92
N PRO A 2 6.35 -19.76 10.71
CA PRO A 2 6.13 -19.45 12.11
C PRO A 2 5.31 -18.16 12.14
N ARG A 3 4.08 -18.24 12.66
CA ARG A 3 3.30 -17.05 13.03
C ARG A 3 4.22 -16.19 13.90
N ASN A 4 4.26 -14.87 13.67
CA ASN A 4 5.01 -13.92 14.51
C ASN A 4 4.95 -14.38 15.98
N PRO A 5 6.05 -14.79 16.65
CA PRO A 5 6.06 -15.57 17.90
C PRO A 5 5.28 -14.94 19.06
N ASP A 6 4.84 -13.69 18.91
CA ASP A 6 4.04 -12.94 19.86
C ASP A 6 2.52 -12.99 19.58
N HIS A 7 1.98 -14.15 19.20
CA HIS A 7 0.51 -14.36 19.06
C HIS A 7 -0.22 -14.49 20.41
N ARG A 8 0.34 -13.91 21.48
CA ARG A 8 -0.46 -13.57 22.66
C ARG A 8 -1.48 -12.56 22.15
N GLY A 9 -2.74 -12.97 21.98
CA GLY A 9 -3.78 -12.08 21.45
C GLY A 9 -3.71 -10.73 22.16
N ALA A 10 -3.74 -9.64 21.38
CA ALA A 10 -3.60 -8.29 21.92
C ALA A 10 -4.57 -8.09 23.08
N THR A 11 -4.11 -7.56 24.21
CA THR A 11 -5.02 -7.30 25.33
C THR A 11 -6.04 -6.23 24.93
N LYS A 12 -7.14 -6.10 25.68
CA LYS A 12 -8.12 -5.03 25.45
C LYS A 12 -7.46 -3.66 25.48
N GLU A 13 -6.55 -3.43 26.42
CA GLU A 13 -5.80 -2.18 26.57
C GLU A 13 -4.88 -1.93 25.37
N GLU A 14 -4.26 -2.98 24.82
CA GLU A 14 -3.43 -2.87 23.61
C GLU A 14 -4.26 -2.58 22.37
N PHE A 15 -5.44 -3.20 22.25
CA PHE A 15 -6.37 -2.90 21.18
C PHE A 15 -6.87 -1.45 21.27
N GLU A 16 -7.27 -0.97 22.45
CA GLU A 16 -7.71 0.42 22.65
C GLU A 16 -6.58 1.42 22.39
N ARG A 17 -5.36 1.11 22.83
CA ARG A 17 -4.15 1.87 22.50
C ARG A 17 -3.94 1.92 20.98
N PHE A 18 -4.00 0.78 20.30
CA PHE A 18 -3.88 0.71 18.85
C PHE A 18 -4.95 1.56 18.16
N GLN A 19 -6.22 1.49 18.58
CA GLN A 19 -7.30 2.27 17.97
C GLN A 19 -7.08 3.78 18.11
N ARG A 20 -6.57 4.23 19.27
CA ARG A 20 -6.19 5.62 19.52
C ARG A 20 -4.98 6.08 18.69
N GLU A 21 -3.97 5.22 18.53
CA GLU A 21 -2.73 5.56 17.82
C GLU A 21 -2.83 5.38 16.29
N ARG A 22 -3.67 4.45 15.83
CA ARG A 22 -3.90 4.13 14.41
C ARG A 22 -4.12 5.36 13.53
N PRO A 23 -5.00 6.33 13.84
CA PRO A 23 -5.18 7.50 12.99
C PRO A 23 -3.90 8.35 12.89
N ILE A 24 -3.10 8.43 13.96
CA ILE A 24 -1.84 9.18 13.98
C ILE A 24 -0.79 8.46 13.11
N MET A 25 -0.64 7.15 13.29
CA MET A 25 0.27 6.33 12.49
C MET A 25 -0.09 6.37 10.99
N LEU A 26 -1.37 6.17 10.66
CA LEU A 26 -1.83 6.23 9.27
C LEU A 26 -1.60 7.60 8.64
N ARG A 27 -1.77 8.69 9.41
CA ARG A 27 -1.48 10.05 8.94
C ARG A 27 0.00 10.27 8.68
N LYS A 28 0.88 9.76 9.56
CA LYS A 28 2.34 9.82 9.36
C LYS A 28 2.75 9.06 8.10
N ILE A 29 2.28 7.82 7.95
CA ILE A 29 2.55 7.00 6.76
C ILE A 29 2.03 7.70 5.49
N ALA A 30 0.79 8.19 5.50
CA ALA A 30 0.23 8.91 4.35
C ALA A 30 1.00 10.20 4.02
N THR A 31 1.60 10.86 5.00
CA THR A 31 2.46 12.02 4.77
C THR A 31 3.79 11.63 4.15
N LEU A 32 4.43 10.55 4.64
CA LEU A 32 5.67 10.00 4.09
C LEU A 32 5.49 9.53 2.64
N MET A 33 4.37 8.87 2.34
CA MET A 33 3.99 8.46 0.98
C MET A 33 3.50 9.63 0.11
N GLN A 34 3.50 10.85 0.65
CA GLN A 34 3.08 12.08 -0.02
C GLN A 34 1.67 12.02 -0.62
N CYS A 35 0.74 11.33 0.04
CA CYS A 35 -0.64 11.17 -0.42
C CYS A 35 -1.35 12.52 -0.66
N TRP A 36 -0.91 13.58 0.01
CA TRP A 36 -1.41 14.94 -0.18
C TRP A 36 -1.25 15.45 -1.62
N ARG A 37 -0.28 14.96 -2.40
CA ARG A 37 -0.10 15.33 -3.83
C ARG A 37 -1.30 14.95 -4.69
N PHE A 38 -1.98 13.86 -4.33
CA PHE A 38 -3.13 13.30 -5.06
C PHE A 38 -4.46 13.60 -4.37
N CYS A 39 -4.44 14.29 -3.22
CA CYS A 39 -5.63 14.58 -2.44
C CYS A 39 -6.34 15.83 -2.98
N GLY A 40 -7.67 15.80 -3.06
CA GLY A 40 -8.50 16.95 -3.45
C GLY A 40 -8.48 18.15 -2.47
N ARG A 41 -8.11 17.95 -1.20
CA ARG A 41 -8.09 19.01 -0.18
C ARG A 41 -6.93 19.99 -0.38
N LYS A 42 -7.25 21.28 -0.52
CA LYS A 42 -6.25 22.37 -0.68
C LYS A 42 -5.33 22.50 0.54
N ASP A 43 -5.85 22.32 1.75
CA ASP A 43 -5.05 22.46 2.98
C ASP A 43 -3.92 21.43 3.07
N CYS A 44 -4.19 20.17 2.71
CA CYS A 44 -3.17 19.12 2.69
C CYS A 44 -2.05 19.44 1.69
N ARG A 45 -2.41 19.98 0.51
CA ARG A 45 -1.44 20.39 -0.51
C ARG A 45 -0.58 21.57 -0.04
N ARG A 46 -1.20 22.58 0.57
CA ARG A 46 -0.51 23.75 1.13
C ARG A 46 0.45 23.37 2.26
N ALA A 47 -0.01 22.54 3.18
CA ALA A 47 0.78 22.06 4.30
C ALA A 47 1.86 21.04 3.90
N LYS A 48 1.82 20.52 2.67
CA LYS A 48 2.64 19.37 2.21
C LYS A 48 2.58 18.19 3.19
N ALA A 49 1.41 18.00 3.79
CA ALA A 49 1.18 17.03 4.83
C ALA A 49 -0.28 16.55 4.81
N SER A 50 -0.51 15.31 5.21
CA SER A 50 -1.87 14.80 5.38
C SER A 50 -2.43 15.34 6.69
N VAL A 51 -3.23 16.40 6.63
CA VAL A 51 -3.79 17.08 7.83
C VAL A 51 -5.28 16.78 8.07
N GLY A 52 -5.87 15.89 7.26
CA GLY A 52 -7.28 15.53 7.36
C GLY A 52 -7.62 14.68 8.60
N PRO A 53 -8.91 14.65 9.00
CA PRO A 53 -9.35 13.96 10.21
C PRO A 53 -9.12 12.44 10.14
N ASP A 54 -9.16 11.85 8.94
CA ASP A 54 -9.03 10.41 8.74
C ASP A 54 -7.81 10.05 7.87
N GLY A 55 -6.80 9.44 8.49
CA GLY A 55 -5.63 8.89 7.80
C GLY A 55 -5.96 7.70 6.89
N GLY A 56 -7.05 6.96 7.17
CA GLY A 56 -7.55 5.87 6.33
C GLY A 56 -8.13 6.36 5.00
N GLN A 57 -8.83 7.49 5.00
CA GLN A 57 -9.26 8.14 3.76
C GLN A 57 -8.07 8.58 2.88
N CYS A 58 -6.96 9.01 3.51
CA CYS A 58 -5.76 9.45 2.81
C CYS A 58 -5.02 8.29 2.12
N SER A 59 -4.90 7.14 2.77
CA SER A 59 -4.30 5.94 2.17
C SER A 59 -5.20 5.33 1.09
N GLY A 60 -6.52 5.33 1.27
CA GLY A 60 -7.48 4.91 0.25
C GLY A 60 -7.39 5.73 -1.04
N LYS A 61 -7.37 7.07 -0.92
CA LYS A 61 -7.21 7.96 -2.09
C LYS A 61 -5.85 7.85 -2.76
N PHE A 62 -4.78 7.59 -2.00
CA PHE A 62 -3.46 7.30 -2.57
C PHE A 62 -3.51 6.09 -3.49
N MET A 63 -4.09 4.97 -3.03
CA MET A 63 -4.22 3.76 -3.86
C MET A 63 -5.10 4.00 -5.11
N GLN A 64 -6.10 4.87 -5.01
CA GLN A 64 -6.91 5.28 -6.17
C GLN A 64 -6.13 6.12 -7.18
N GLY A 65 -5.19 6.96 -6.72
CA GLY A 65 -4.35 7.80 -7.56
C GLY A 65 -3.18 7.08 -8.24
N LEU A 66 -2.87 5.85 -7.84
CA LEU A 66 -1.88 5.01 -8.51
C LEU A 66 -2.43 4.48 -9.85
N SER A 67 -1.55 4.33 -10.85
CA SER A 67 -1.86 3.56 -12.06
C SER A 67 -2.17 2.11 -11.70
N ASP A 68 -2.85 1.38 -12.59
CA ASP A 68 -3.13 -0.05 -12.37
C ASP A 68 -1.85 -0.86 -12.19
N GLU A 69 -0.81 -0.53 -12.95
CA GLU A 69 0.53 -1.11 -12.82
C GLU A 69 1.14 -0.85 -11.44
N MET A 70 1.12 0.41 -10.97
CA MET A 70 1.64 0.75 -9.65
C MET A 70 0.83 0.11 -8.52
N ARG A 71 -0.50 0.00 -8.69
CA ARG A 71 -1.35 -0.75 -7.75
C ARG A 71 -0.97 -2.23 -7.71
N ALA A 72 -0.70 -2.84 -8.86
CA ALA A 72 -0.31 -4.24 -8.95
C ALA A 72 1.05 -4.50 -8.29
N ILE A 73 2.05 -3.65 -8.57
CA ILE A 73 3.37 -3.70 -7.94
C ILE A 73 3.24 -3.56 -6.42
N PHE A 74 2.48 -2.56 -5.95
CA PHE A 74 2.30 -2.33 -4.52
C PHE A 74 1.65 -3.52 -3.80
N ARG A 75 0.63 -4.13 -4.40
CA ARG A 75 -0.03 -5.33 -3.86
C ARG A 75 0.92 -6.54 -3.81
N GLU A 76 1.68 -6.78 -4.87
CA GLU A 76 2.63 -7.88 -4.93
C GLU A 76 3.79 -7.69 -3.94
N ALA A 77 4.29 -6.46 -3.77
CA ALA A 77 5.31 -6.15 -2.78
C ALA A 77 4.81 -6.38 -1.34
N ILE A 78 3.55 -6.04 -1.04
CA ILE A 78 2.93 -6.39 0.25
C ILE A 78 2.82 -7.90 0.43
N ARG A 79 2.39 -8.63 -0.61
CA ARG A 79 2.30 -10.10 -0.56
C ARG A 79 3.66 -10.72 -0.23
N LEU A 80 4.72 -10.31 -0.93
CA LEU A 80 6.10 -10.75 -0.69
C LEU A 80 6.59 -10.39 0.71
N ARG A 81 6.22 -9.21 1.22
CA ARG A 81 6.53 -8.81 2.61
C ARG A 81 5.87 -9.72 3.63
N LEU A 82 4.62 -10.11 3.41
CA LEU A 82 3.91 -11.06 4.26
C LEU A 82 4.52 -12.47 4.18
N GLU A 83 5.22 -12.78 3.09
CA GLU A 83 5.99 -14.03 2.93
C GLU A 83 7.38 -13.98 3.57
N GLY A 84 7.79 -12.83 4.11
CA GLY A 84 9.06 -12.66 4.83
C GLY A 84 10.19 -12.01 4.03
N VAL A 85 9.94 -11.57 2.79
CA VAL A 85 10.93 -10.84 1.99
C VAL A 85 11.22 -9.47 2.62
N GLU A 86 12.43 -8.95 2.47
CA GLU A 86 12.80 -7.61 2.95
C GLU A 86 12.07 -6.51 2.12
N GLY A 87 11.82 -5.33 2.71
CA GLY A 87 11.09 -4.22 2.09
C GLY A 87 11.58 -3.79 0.71
N ARG A 88 12.87 -3.55 0.57
CA ARG A 88 13.47 -3.13 -0.69
C ARG A 88 13.48 -4.28 -1.70
N GLU A 89 13.80 -5.49 -1.26
CA GLU A 89 13.80 -6.67 -2.12
C GLU A 89 12.40 -7.03 -2.65
N ALA A 90 11.38 -6.92 -1.80
CA ALA A 90 9.99 -7.17 -2.15
C ALA A 90 9.49 -6.22 -3.25
N TRP A 91 9.93 -4.96 -3.22
CA TRP A 91 9.59 -3.99 -4.26
C TRP A 91 10.17 -4.38 -5.62
N TYR A 92 11.48 -4.62 -5.69
CA TYR A 92 12.14 -4.98 -6.94
C TYR A 92 11.65 -6.32 -7.51
N GLU A 93 11.35 -7.28 -6.63
CA GLU A 93 10.80 -8.56 -7.07
C GLU A 93 9.36 -8.41 -7.59
N ALA A 94 8.55 -7.54 -6.97
CA ALA A 94 7.21 -7.22 -7.47
C ALA A 94 7.27 -6.58 -8.87
N GLU A 95 8.16 -5.60 -9.08
CA GLU A 95 8.38 -4.99 -10.40
C GLU A 95 8.75 -6.05 -11.45
N ARG A 96 9.69 -6.94 -11.14
CA ARG A 96 10.10 -8.03 -12.03
C ARG A 96 8.93 -8.96 -12.38
N ARG A 97 8.12 -9.35 -11.40
CA ARG A 97 6.98 -10.26 -11.61
C ARG A 97 5.88 -9.64 -12.46
N ILE A 98 5.52 -8.39 -12.18
CA ILE A 98 4.51 -7.66 -12.95
C ILE A 98 4.99 -7.42 -14.39
N ALA A 99 6.25 -7.03 -14.58
CA ALA A 99 6.83 -6.88 -15.92
C ALA A 99 6.79 -8.19 -16.71
N ARG A 100 7.20 -9.32 -16.10
CA ARG A 100 7.13 -10.65 -16.75
C ARG A 100 5.70 -11.03 -17.12
N HIS A 101 4.74 -10.80 -16.23
CA HIS A 101 3.34 -11.13 -16.50
C HIS A 101 2.78 -10.31 -17.66
N LYS A 102 3.13 -9.02 -17.75
CA LYS A 102 2.76 -8.16 -18.87
C LYS A 102 3.35 -8.66 -20.19
N THR A 103 4.65 -8.97 -20.22
CA THR A 103 5.31 -9.55 -21.41
C THR A 103 4.67 -10.87 -21.82
N GLN A 104 4.27 -11.71 -20.85
CA GLN A 104 3.56 -12.96 -21.14
C GLN A 104 2.19 -12.71 -21.78
N LEU A 105 1.40 -11.76 -21.26
CA LEU A 105 0.10 -11.39 -21.82
C LEU A 105 0.22 -10.82 -23.24
N GLU A 106 1.22 -9.96 -23.49
CA GLU A 106 1.50 -9.38 -24.81
C GLU A 106 1.97 -10.43 -25.82
N ALA A 107 2.60 -11.51 -25.35
CA ALA A 107 3.04 -12.63 -26.17
C ALA A 107 1.91 -13.63 -26.51
N ILE A 108 0.73 -13.53 -25.89
CA ILE A 108 -0.43 -14.35 -26.24
C ILE A 108 -1.01 -13.81 -27.56
N PRO A 109 -0.98 -14.57 -28.67
CA PRO A 109 -1.64 -14.14 -29.90
C PRO A 109 -3.13 -14.01 -29.62
N LEU A 110 -3.72 -12.84 -29.89
CA LEU A 110 -5.17 -12.64 -29.86
C LEU A 110 -5.80 -13.55 -30.93
N ARG A 111 -6.06 -14.81 -30.58
CA ARG A 111 -6.90 -15.70 -31.39
C ARG A 111 -8.35 -15.29 -31.18
N GLY A 112 -8.89 -14.53 -32.13
CA GLY A 112 -10.31 -14.58 -32.45
C GLY A 112 -11.09 -13.30 -32.16
N GLY A 113 -11.33 -12.54 -33.22
CA GLY A 113 -12.44 -11.60 -33.35
C GLY A 113 -12.75 -11.45 -34.82
N ARG A 114 -13.43 -12.45 -35.39
CA ARG A 114 -14.05 -12.41 -36.71
C ARG A 114 -15.52 -12.07 -36.52
#